data_AF-A0A803K4Z9-F1
#
_entry.id   AF-A0A803K4Z9-F1
#
_cell.length_a   1.000
_cell.length_b   1.000
_cell.length_c   1.000
_cell.angle_alpha   90.00
_cell.angle_beta   90.00
_cell.angle_gamma   90.00
#
_symmetry.space_group_name_H-M   'P 1'
#
loop_
_entity.id
_entity.type
_entity.pdbx_description
1 polymer ?
#
loop_
_entity_poly.entity_id
_entity_poly.type
_entity_poly.pdbx_seq_one_letter_code
_entity_poly.pdbx_strand_id
1 'polypeptide(L)'
;MDAIFWNDSHREAFTAVPAKVRRKESSSDGVKPAEKMKKQASNAGEDRAMLLGFTMMGLSVLMFFLLGITILKPFMLSVWNEESNCTIIQADIMEDWVDCSFTCGVDCHGQSKYPCLQVLVNVSNSGQSAVLHYNEEAVQVNPKCFYIPRCQRDKNDLLDGVMNIKEYFDRKNDTPFLCFHRPESKPEDVIFIKKYDRSVVFHCLFWPSLMLLGGALIVGMVKLTQHLSLLCKVYCSASKEELGSVASRPDSQQSKTKKEDKCLRWRLNSQSMSNAPFN
;
A
#
# COMPACT_ATOMS: atom_id res chain seq x y z
N MET A 1 0.53 2.25 39.42
CA MET A 1 -0.38 3.35 39.78
C MET A 1 -1.66 3.10 39.02
N ASP A 2 -2.56 2.41 39.71
CA ASP A 2 -3.87 1.95 39.29
C ASP A 2 -4.95 3.04 39.40
N ALA A 3 -5.96 2.94 38.52
CA ALA A 3 -7.39 3.20 38.79
C ALA A 3 -8.14 2.87 37.47
N ILE A 4 -8.73 1.69 37.24
CA ILE A 4 -9.85 0.98 37.87
C ILE A 4 -11.22 1.68 37.73
N PHE A 5 -12.06 1.01 36.91
CA PHE A 5 -13.50 0.77 36.97
C PHE A 5 -14.52 1.92 37.00
N TRP A 6 -15.49 1.79 36.09
CA TRP A 6 -16.86 1.56 36.54
C TRP A 6 -17.44 0.33 35.82
N ASN A 7 -17.96 -0.59 36.62
CA ASN A 7 -18.72 -1.77 36.26
C ASN A 7 -20.07 -1.57 36.96
N ASP A 8 -21.20 -1.76 36.27
CA ASP A 8 -22.16 -2.72 36.79
C ASP A 8 -23.16 -3.19 35.73
N SER A 9 -23.52 -4.43 35.98
CA SER A 9 -24.46 -5.37 35.41
C SER A 9 -25.88 -4.83 35.23
N HIS A 10 -26.61 -5.33 34.23
CA HIS A 10 -27.94 -5.92 34.46
C HIS A 10 -28.39 -6.78 33.27
N ARG A 11 -28.87 -7.98 33.60
CA ARG A 11 -29.32 -9.08 32.74
C ARG A 11 -30.86 -9.08 32.66
N GLU A 12 -31.39 -9.55 31.53
CA GLU A 12 -32.76 -10.06 31.28
C GLU A 12 -33.91 -9.04 31.22
N ALA A 13 -35.03 -9.20 30.49
CA ALA A 13 -35.51 -10.04 29.39
C ALA A 13 -36.95 -9.52 29.07
N PHE A 14 -37.56 -9.98 27.97
CA PHE A 14 -38.99 -9.76 27.59
C PHE A 14 -39.33 -8.33 27.11
N THR A 15 -40.13 -8.04 26.08
CA THR A 15 -41.17 -8.77 25.34
C THR A 15 -41.48 -7.92 24.09
N ALA A 16 -41.61 -8.54 22.91
CA ALA A 16 -42.04 -7.86 21.69
C ALA A 16 -43.44 -8.34 21.28
N VAL A 17 -44.38 -7.42 21.10
CA VAL A 17 -45.67 -7.61 20.40
C VAL A 17 -46.08 -6.25 19.76
N PRO A 18 -46.88 -6.18 18.69
CA PRO A 18 -46.47 -6.43 17.30
C PRO A 18 -46.83 -5.26 16.35
N ALA A 19 -46.04 -5.00 15.32
CA ALA A 19 -46.47 -4.17 14.19
C ALA A 19 -47.07 -5.05 13.09
N LYS A 20 -48.39 -4.97 12.97
CA LYS A 20 -49.27 -5.67 12.02
C LYS A 20 -49.04 -5.13 10.60
N VAL A 21 -48.33 -5.88 9.74
CA VAL A 21 -48.30 -5.60 8.29
C VAL A 21 -48.84 -6.79 7.50
N ARG A 22 -50.12 -6.63 7.18
CA ARG A 22 -50.96 -7.18 6.11
C ARG A 22 -50.29 -8.19 5.16
N ARG A 23 -50.66 -9.47 5.29
CA ARG A 23 -50.59 -10.47 4.21
C ARG A 23 -51.35 -9.95 2.98
N LYS A 24 -50.71 -10.00 1.82
CA LYS A 24 -51.40 -10.07 0.53
C LYS A 24 -50.85 -11.30 -0.19
N GLU A 25 -51.66 -12.34 -0.16
CA GLU A 25 -51.46 -13.59 -0.87
C GLU A 25 -52.15 -13.43 -2.23
N SER A 26 -51.40 -13.51 -3.32
CA SER A 26 -51.96 -13.62 -4.67
C SER A 26 -51.15 -14.63 -5.48
N SER A 27 -51.80 -15.76 -5.69
CA SER A 27 -51.65 -16.79 -6.73
C SER A 27 -50.30 -16.93 -7.45
N SER A 28 -49.66 -18.08 -7.17
CA SER A 28 -49.21 -19.09 -8.13
C SER A 28 -48.88 -18.61 -9.56
N ASP A 29 -47.58 -18.52 -9.86
CA ASP A 29 -47.07 -18.89 -11.18
C ASP A 29 -45.77 -19.69 -11.02
N GLY A 30 -45.76 -20.89 -11.59
CA GLY A 30 -44.81 -21.96 -11.27
C GLY A 30 -43.41 -21.69 -11.83
N VAL A 31 -42.52 -21.09 -11.02
CA VAL A 31 -41.09 -20.97 -11.33
C VAL A 31 -40.27 -21.79 -10.33
N LYS A 32 -39.42 -22.68 -10.86
CA LYS A 32 -38.66 -23.70 -10.11
C LYS A 32 -37.84 -23.08 -8.95
N PRO A 33 -37.95 -23.59 -7.70
CA PRO A 33 -37.24 -23.07 -6.51
C PRO A 33 -35.71 -22.99 -6.67
N ALA A 34 -35.14 -23.89 -7.45
CA ALA A 34 -33.70 -23.97 -7.72
C ALA A 34 -33.14 -22.75 -8.49
N GLU A 35 -33.96 -22.08 -9.30
CA GLU A 35 -33.52 -20.94 -10.10
C GLU A 35 -33.46 -19.65 -9.27
N LYS A 36 -34.40 -19.47 -8.33
CA LYS A 36 -34.38 -18.37 -7.35
C LYS A 36 -33.19 -18.49 -6.39
N MET A 37 -32.94 -19.69 -5.85
CA MET A 37 -31.84 -19.92 -4.91
C MET A 37 -30.48 -19.72 -5.58
N LYS A 38 -30.34 -20.09 -6.86
CA LYS A 38 -29.12 -19.88 -7.66
C LYS A 38 -28.92 -18.40 -8.05
N LYS A 39 -30.00 -17.67 -8.35
CA LYS A 39 -29.95 -16.20 -8.57
C LYS A 39 -29.54 -15.45 -7.31
N GLN A 40 -30.08 -15.86 -6.17
CA GLN A 40 -29.85 -15.21 -4.87
C GLN A 40 -28.45 -15.53 -4.32
N ALA A 41 -27.92 -16.73 -4.57
CA ALA A 41 -26.55 -17.10 -4.27
C ALA A 41 -25.51 -16.42 -5.18
N SER A 42 -25.81 -16.22 -6.49
CA SER A 42 -24.94 -15.46 -7.42
C SER A 42 -24.83 -13.99 -7.00
N ASN A 43 -25.97 -13.35 -6.66
CA ASN A 43 -26.00 -11.96 -6.21
C ASN A 43 -25.18 -11.73 -4.92
N ALA A 44 -25.29 -12.66 -3.95
CA ALA A 44 -24.59 -12.53 -2.69
C ALA A 44 -23.05 -12.60 -2.84
N GLY A 45 -22.54 -13.36 -3.82
CA GLY A 45 -21.11 -13.42 -4.13
C GLY A 45 -20.63 -12.20 -4.92
N GLU A 46 -21.44 -11.73 -5.88
CA GLU A 46 -21.15 -10.55 -6.70
C GLU A 46 -21.13 -9.26 -5.87
N ASP A 47 -22.08 -9.07 -4.96
CA ASP A 47 -22.15 -7.90 -4.08
C ASP A 47 -20.95 -7.84 -3.11
N ARG A 48 -20.50 -8.99 -2.63
CA ARG A 48 -19.28 -9.11 -1.79
C ARG A 48 -18.01 -8.79 -2.57
N ALA A 49 -17.92 -9.25 -3.82
CA ALA A 49 -16.79 -8.96 -4.69
C ALA A 49 -16.73 -7.48 -5.09
N MET A 50 -17.88 -6.86 -5.36
CA MET A 50 -17.95 -5.41 -5.60
C MET A 50 -17.54 -4.62 -4.35
N LEU A 51 -18.04 -4.99 -3.17
CA LEU A 51 -17.66 -4.36 -1.91
C LEU A 51 -16.15 -4.47 -1.65
N LEU A 52 -15.56 -5.63 -1.91
CA LEU A 52 -14.11 -5.83 -1.82
C LEU A 52 -13.35 -4.92 -2.79
N GLY A 53 -13.79 -4.83 -4.04
CA GLY A 53 -13.18 -3.94 -5.03
C GLY A 53 -13.23 -2.46 -4.62
N PHE A 54 -14.39 -1.96 -4.18
CA PHE A 54 -14.54 -0.58 -3.73
C PHE A 54 -13.75 -0.27 -2.45
N THR A 55 -13.70 -1.20 -1.50
CA THR A 55 -12.90 -1.02 -0.28
C THR A 55 -11.40 -1.00 -0.60
N MET A 56 -10.92 -1.88 -1.48
CA MET A 56 -9.53 -1.84 -1.96
C MET A 56 -9.18 -0.53 -2.67
N MET A 57 -10.08 -0.02 -3.52
CA MET A 57 -9.91 1.29 -4.17
C MET A 57 -9.85 2.42 -3.14
N GLY A 58 -10.81 2.48 -2.20
CA GLY A 58 -10.88 3.53 -1.19
C GLY A 58 -9.66 3.55 -0.27
N LEU A 59 -9.21 2.37 0.18
CA LEU A 59 -7.98 2.24 0.99
C LEU A 59 -6.73 2.64 0.19
N SER A 60 -6.65 2.26 -1.09
CA SER A 60 -5.55 2.66 -1.96
C SER A 60 -5.49 4.18 -2.13
N VAL A 61 -6.62 4.82 -2.40
CA VAL A 61 -6.71 6.29 -2.54
C VAL A 61 -6.30 6.98 -1.24
N LEU A 62 -6.80 6.53 -0.08
CA LEU A 62 -6.42 7.06 1.22
C LEU A 62 -4.90 6.91 1.46
N MET A 63 -4.36 5.72 1.20
CA MET A 63 -2.92 5.48 1.31
C MET A 63 -2.11 6.36 0.36
N PHE A 64 -2.58 6.58 -0.86
CA PHE A 64 -1.92 7.47 -1.82
C PHE A 64 -1.91 8.92 -1.33
N PHE A 65 -2.98 9.39 -0.68
CA PHE A 65 -2.99 10.71 -0.05
C PHE A 65 -2.07 10.80 1.16
N LEU A 66 -2.05 9.78 2.03
CA LEU A 66 -1.14 9.74 3.16
C LEU A 66 0.32 9.74 2.70
N LEU A 67 0.68 8.83 1.79
CA LEU A 67 2.01 8.74 1.19
C LEU A 67 2.34 9.99 0.39
N GLY A 68 1.38 10.55 -0.34
CA GLY A 68 1.54 11.83 -1.03
C GLY A 68 1.90 12.94 -0.06
N ILE A 69 1.18 13.09 1.06
CA ILE A 69 1.48 14.14 2.04
C ILE A 69 2.80 13.86 2.77
N THR A 70 3.10 12.60 3.10
CA THR A 70 4.33 12.24 3.84
C THR A 70 5.59 12.17 2.97
N ILE A 71 5.46 11.93 1.67
CA ILE A 71 6.59 11.76 0.73
C ILE A 71 6.69 12.95 -0.23
N LEU A 72 5.59 13.40 -0.81
CA LEU A 72 5.61 14.52 -1.76
C LEU A 72 5.94 15.84 -1.05
N LYS A 73 5.57 16.02 0.22
CA LYS A 73 5.96 17.22 0.98
C LYS A 73 7.47 17.33 1.20
N PRO A 74 8.18 16.33 1.75
CA PRO A 74 9.64 16.38 1.85
C PRO A 74 10.36 16.26 0.49
N PHE A 75 9.73 15.66 -0.54
CA PHE A 75 10.32 15.56 -1.89
C PHE A 75 10.16 16.84 -2.72
N MET A 76 9.00 17.49 -2.73
CA MET A 76 8.81 18.78 -3.42
C MET A 76 9.50 19.92 -2.68
N LEU A 77 9.65 19.79 -1.35
CA LEU A 77 10.51 20.63 -0.53
C LEU A 77 11.91 20.01 -0.38
N SER A 78 12.37 19.13 -1.28
CA SER A 78 13.74 18.60 -1.19
C SER A 78 14.71 19.71 -1.57
N VAL A 79 14.98 20.57 -0.61
CA VAL A 79 15.82 21.75 -0.76
C VAL A 79 17.27 21.37 -1.16
N TRP A 80 17.62 20.09 -1.10
CA TRP A 80 18.93 19.51 -1.44
C TRP A 80 19.04 19.12 -2.94
N ASN A 81 18.54 19.94 -3.85
CA ASN A 81 18.45 19.58 -5.28
C ASN A 81 19.66 20.00 -6.11
N GLU A 82 20.58 20.79 -5.55
CA GLU A 82 21.74 21.27 -6.29
C GLU A 82 22.93 20.36 -6.03
N GLU A 83 23.35 19.67 -7.09
CA GLU A 83 24.55 18.84 -7.13
C GLU A 83 25.80 19.72 -7.24
N SER A 84 26.77 19.47 -6.37
CA SER A 84 28.07 20.14 -6.42
C SER A 84 29.20 19.16 -6.12
N ASN A 85 30.42 19.54 -6.51
CA ASN A 85 31.61 18.78 -6.15
C ASN A 85 32.15 19.30 -4.82
N CYS A 86 32.19 18.44 -3.81
CA CYS A 86 32.80 18.72 -2.52
C CYS A 86 34.17 18.07 -2.40
N THR A 87 35.12 18.77 -1.79
CA THR A 87 36.42 18.23 -1.37
C THR A 87 36.53 18.25 0.14
N ILE A 88 37.13 17.22 0.73
CA ILE A 88 37.32 17.14 2.18
C ILE A 88 38.38 18.16 2.60
N ILE A 89 38.10 18.93 3.64
CA ILE A 89 39.09 19.82 4.29
C ILE A 89 39.67 19.10 5.51
N GLN A 90 38.81 18.62 6.39
CA GLN A 90 39.20 17.92 7.62
C GLN A 90 38.06 17.03 8.12
N ALA A 91 38.43 15.98 8.84
CA ALA A 91 37.52 15.08 9.55
C ALA A 91 38.02 14.89 10.99
N ASP A 92 37.29 15.45 11.96
CA ASP A 92 37.69 15.50 13.36
C ASP A 92 36.61 14.93 14.28
N ILE A 93 37.04 14.21 15.31
CA ILE A 93 36.14 13.72 16.35
C ILE A 93 36.08 14.79 17.44
N MET A 94 34.89 15.31 17.71
CA MET A 94 34.71 16.31 18.77
C MET A 94 34.98 15.69 20.15
N GLU A 95 35.63 16.45 21.03
CA GLU A 95 35.92 16.04 22.40
C GLU A 95 34.64 15.85 23.22
N ASP A 96 33.61 16.65 22.93
CA ASP A 96 32.29 16.58 23.57
C ASP A 96 31.45 15.45 22.98
N TRP A 97 31.39 14.32 23.68
CA TRP A 97 30.52 13.21 23.28
C TRP A 97 29.05 13.52 23.55
N VAL A 98 28.19 13.09 22.63
CA VAL A 98 26.77 13.40 22.64
C VAL A 98 25.99 12.32 23.38
N ASP A 99 25.10 12.74 24.29
CA ASP A 99 24.21 11.84 25.02
C ASP A 99 23.19 11.17 24.10
N CYS A 100 22.98 9.87 24.29
CA CYS A 100 21.98 9.08 23.58
C CYS A 100 21.32 8.07 24.51
N SER A 101 20.13 7.60 24.12
CA SER A 101 19.43 6.53 24.83
C SER A 101 19.32 5.27 23.98
N PHE A 102 19.48 4.12 24.62
CA PHE A 102 19.31 2.81 24.00
C PHE A 102 18.32 1.96 24.81
N THR A 103 17.58 1.10 24.12
CA THR A 103 16.68 0.15 24.77
C THR A 103 17.44 -1.15 25.07
N CYS A 104 17.29 -1.68 26.28
CA CYS A 104 17.97 -2.91 26.71
C CYS A 104 17.03 -4.09 26.99
N GLY A 105 15.73 -3.93 26.69
CA GLY A 105 14.66 -4.90 26.93
C GLY A 105 13.31 -4.21 27.10
N VAL A 106 12.31 -4.96 27.59
CA VAL A 106 11.01 -4.39 28.01
C VAL A 106 11.23 -3.43 29.18
N ASP A 107 10.78 -2.17 29.02
CA ASP A 107 10.89 -1.08 30.00
C ASP A 107 12.31 -0.70 30.47
N CYS A 108 13.36 -1.14 29.75
CA CYS A 108 14.73 -0.70 30.02
C CYS A 108 15.17 0.40 29.05
N HIS A 109 15.45 1.58 29.60
CA HIS A 109 16.16 2.65 28.91
C HIS A 109 17.54 2.86 29.55
N GLY A 110 18.59 2.57 28.79
CA GLY A 110 19.95 2.91 29.14
C GLY A 110 20.35 4.26 28.55
N GLN A 111 21.19 4.99 29.25
CA GLN A 111 21.87 6.17 28.71
C GLN A 111 23.29 5.79 28.32
N SER A 112 23.74 6.30 27.17
CA SER A 112 25.11 6.16 26.69
C SER A 112 25.54 7.46 26.03
N LYS A 113 26.77 7.49 25.53
CA LYS A 113 27.32 8.61 24.78
C LYS A 113 27.97 8.10 23.50
N TYR A 114 27.85 8.87 22.42
CA TYR A 114 28.53 8.57 21.16
C TYR A 114 29.47 9.70 20.75
N PRO A 115 30.63 9.38 20.12
CA PRO A 115 31.53 10.39 19.59
C PRO A 115 30.93 11.05 18.35
N CYS A 116 31.02 12.38 18.26
CA CYS A 116 30.55 13.16 17.12
C CYS A 116 31.70 13.37 16.12
N LEU A 117 31.61 12.76 14.94
CA LEU A 117 32.52 13.05 13.84
C LEU A 117 32.03 14.29 13.08
N GLN A 118 32.85 15.33 13.01
CA GLN A 118 32.61 16.51 12.21
C GLN A 118 33.49 16.44 10.95
N VAL A 119 32.87 16.58 9.79
CA VAL A 119 33.56 16.58 8.49
C VAL A 119 33.31 17.91 7.82
N LEU A 120 34.37 18.68 7.58
CA LEU A 120 34.32 19.94 6.85
C LEU A 120 34.72 19.71 5.41
N VAL A 121 33.99 20.33 4.49
CA VAL A 121 34.24 20.22 3.05
C VAL A 121 34.25 21.59 2.39
N ASN A 122 34.99 21.72 1.31
CA ASN A 122 34.93 22.87 0.43
C ASN A 122 33.97 22.58 -0.73
N VAL A 123 33.01 23.46 -0.95
CA VAL A 123 32.02 23.33 -2.01
C VAL A 123 32.50 24.07 -3.25
N SER A 124 32.76 23.34 -4.35
CA SER A 124 33.37 23.94 -5.57
C SER A 124 32.55 25.10 -6.18
N ASN A 125 31.22 25.09 -6.02
CA ASN A 125 30.33 26.10 -6.60
C ASN A 125 30.34 27.42 -5.82
N SER A 126 30.48 27.38 -4.48
CA SER A 126 30.49 28.57 -3.62
C SER A 126 31.89 28.96 -3.12
N GLY A 127 32.86 28.03 -3.18
CA GLY A 127 34.20 28.18 -2.60
C GLY A 127 34.21 28.30 -1.08
N GLN A 128 33.08 28.03 -0.43
CA GLN A 128 32.89 28.15 1.01
C GLN A 128 33.03 26.79 1.71
N SER A 129 33.40 26.86 2.99
CA SER A 129 33.53 25.68 3.86
C SER A 129 32.18 25.36 4.49
N ALA A 130 31.75 24.11 4.35
CA ALA A 130 30.47 23.61 4.82
C ALA A 130 30.65 22.38 5.70
N VAL A 131 29.71 22.14 6.64
CA VAL A 131 29.66 20.88 7.39
C VAL A 131 28.97 19.83 6.53
N LEU A 132 29.65 18.69 6.35
CA LEU A 132 29.11 17.54 5.65
C LEU A 132 28.28 16.67 6.59
N HIS A 133 27.10 16.27 6.14
CA HIS A 133 26.20 15.34 6.81
C HIS A 133 25.94 14.12 5.93
N TYR A 134 25.70 12.97 6.54
CA TYR A 134 25.44 11.72 5.84
C TYR A 134 24.11 11.77 5.08
N ASN A 135 23.06 12.31 5.71
CA ASN A 135 21.72 12.40 5.16
C ASN A 135 20.92 13.59 5.76
N GLU A 136 19.70 13.82 5.27
CA GLU A 136 18.84 14.93 5.76
C GLU A 136 18.40 14.76 7.23
N GLU A 137 18.34 13.52 7.73
CA GLU A 137 17.97 13.22 9.11
C GLU A 137 19.07 13.63 10.11
N ALA A 138 20.34 13.41 9.75
CA ALA A 138 21.47 13.81 10.59
C ALA A 138 21.45 15.33 10.84
N VAL A 139 21.17 16.12 9.80
CA VAL A 139 21.02 17.59 9.90
C VAL A 139 19.91 17.96 10.90
N GLN A 140 18.78 17.25 10.87
CA GLN A 140 17.63 17.57 11.72
C GLN A 140 17.84 17.20 13.20
N VAL A 141 18.55 16.10 13.47
CA VAL A 141 18.73 15.60 14.84
C VAL A 141 19.96 16.22 15.51
N ASN A 142 21.08 16.34 14.80
CA ASN A 142 22.28 16.99 15.32
C ASN A 142 23.07 17.68 14.20
N PRO A 143 22.90 19.01 14.00
CA PRO A 143 23.49 19.75 12.89
C PRO A 143 25.01 19.94 13.01
N LYS A 144 25.68 19.35 14.01
CA LYS A 144 27.14 19.44 14.17
C LYS A 144 27.88 18.20 13.68
N CYS A 145 27.20 17.06 13.58
CA CYS A 145 27.82 15.76 13.32
C CYS A 145 27.52 15.28 11.89
N PHE A 146 28.50 14.59 11.30
CA PHE A 146 28.36 13.94 10.00
C PHE A 146 27.28 12.86 10.02
N TYR A 147 27.31 11.97 11.01
CA TYR A 147 26.30 10.92 11.15
C TYR A 147 25.97 10.66 12.61
N ILE A 148 24.83 10.00 12.84
CA ILE A 148 24.36 9.64 14.17
C ILE A 148 24.33 8.12 14.26
N PRO A 149 25.28 7.48 14.97
CA PRO A 149 25.29 6.04 15.14
C PRO A 149 24.09 5.58 15.98
N ARG A 150 23.71 4.31 15.84
CA ARG A 150 22.75 3.70 16.76
C ARG A 150 23.35 3.68 18.15
N CYS A 151 22.65 4.24 19.12
CA CYS A 151 23.09 4.25 20.51
C CYS A 151 23.25 2.81 21.02
N GLN A 152 24.43 2.48 21.54
CA GLN A 152 24.75 1.16 22.05
C GLN A 152 25.41 1.26 23.42
N ARG A 153 25.38 0.14 24.14
CA ARG A 153 26.00 0.03 25.46
C ARG A 153 27.52 0.02 25.36
N ASP A 154 28.07 -0.63 24.35
CA ASP A 154 29.51 -0.65 24.10
C ASP A 154 29.94 0.66 23.43
N LYS A 155 30.80 1.40 24.13
CA LYS A 155 31.35 2.68 23.64
C LYS A 155 32.55 2.46 22.72
N ASN A 156 33.27 1.36 22.86
CA ASN A 156 34.45 1.08 22.06
C ASN A 156 34.02 0.72 20.63
N ASP A 157 32.95 -0.05 20.46
CA ASP A 157 32.39 -0.34 19.13
C ASP A 157 31.93 0.93 18.40
N LEU A 158 31.33 1.87 19.15
CA LEU A 158 30.94 3.17 18.60
C LEU A 158 32.16 3.99 18.17
N LEU A 159 33.21 4.00 18.99
CA LEU A 159 34.45 4.73 18.71
C LEU A 159 35.19 4.12 17.52
N ASP A 160 35.33 2.79 17.46
CA ASP A 160 35.97 2.06 16.36
C ASP A 160 35.26 2.32 15.04
N GLY A 161 33.92 2.28 15.04
CA GLY A 161 33.11 2.64 13.87
C GLY A 161 33.34 4.08 13.41
N VAL A 162 33.40 5.04 14.33
CA VAL A 162 33.71 6.45 14.00
C VAL A 162 35.13 6.62 13.49
N MET A 163 36.11 5.93 14.09
CA MET A 163 37.52 6.00 13.68
C MET A 163 37.72 5.43 12.27
N ASN A 164 37.08 4.32 11.94
CA ASN A 164 37.12 3.74 10.59
C ASN A 164 36.54 4.70 9.53
N ILE A 165 35.46 5.42 9.86
CA ILE A 165 34.88 6.44 8.97
C ILE A 165 35.82 7.65 8.84
N LYS A 166 36.44 8.09 9.94
CA LYS A 166 37.45 9.16 9.91
C LYS A 166 38.61 8.76 8.99
N GLU A 167 39.16 7.56 9.15
CA GLU A 167 40.25 7.03 8.33
C GLU A 167 39.86 6.97 6.84
N TYR A 168 38.61 6.60 6.54
CA TYR A 168 38.10 6.66 5.17
C TYR A 168 38.21 8.07 4.59
N PHE A 169 37.79 9.10 5.33
CA PHE A 169 37.87 10.48 4.86
C PHE A 169 39.30 11.00 4.80
N ASP A 170 40.15 10.66 5.77
CA ASP A 170 41.57 11.00 5.78
C ASP A 170 42.29 10.41 4.56
N ARG A 171 41.95 9.18 4.15
CA ARG A 171 42.52 8.55 2.95
C ARG A 171 42.01 9.16 1.65
N LYS A 172 40.78 9.66 1.67
CA LYS A 172 40.11 10.25 0.50
C LYS A 172 40.38 11.74 0.34
N ASN A 173 41.25 12.30 1.20
CA ASN A 173 41.57 13.71 1.23
C ASN A 173 41.92 14.24 -0.17
N ASP A 174 41.49 15.47 -0.47
CA ASP A 174 41.68 16.14 -1.77
C ASP A 174 40.97 15.53 -2.99
N THR A 175 40.25 14.42 -2.87
CA THR A 175 39.45 13.90 -3.99
C THR A 175 38.04 14.51 -4.01
N PRO A 176 37.60 15.09 -5.15
CA PRO A 176 36.25 15.61 -5.26
C PRO A 176 35.24 14.47 -5.32
N PHE A 177 34.14 14.62 -4.58
CA PHE A 177 32.99 13.72 -4.63
C PHE A 177 31.70 14.54 -4.78
N LEU A 178 30.64 13.87 -5.26
CA LEU A 178 29.34 14.48 -5.43
C LEU A 178 28.67 14.71 -4.07
N CYS A 179 28.25 15.93 -3.81
CA CYS A 179 27.47 16.32 -2.64
C CYS A 179 26.26 17.15 -3.08
N PHE A 180 25.32 17.35 -2.16
CA PHE A 180 24.14 18.16 -2.42
C PHE A 180 24.07 19.31 -1.42
N HIS A 181 23.81 20.51 -1.91
CA HIS A 181 23.66 21.70 -1.07
C HIS A 181 22.25 22.30 -1.18
N ARG A 182 21.90 23.14 -0.21
CA ARG A 182 20.61 23.81 -0.11
C ARG A 182 20.79 25.31 -0.39
N PRO A 183 20.10 25.90 -1.38
CA PRO A 183 20.31 27.31 -1.75
C PRO A 183 19.75 28.33 -0.73
N GLU A 184 18.82 27.93 0.15
CA GLU A 184 18.07 28.86 1.01
C GLU A 184 18.51 28.94 2.48
N SER A 185 19.46 28.13 2.97
CA SER A 185 19.89 28.20 4.39
C SER A 185 21.32 28.65 4.54
N LYS A 186 21.50 29.72 5.32
CA LYS A 186 22.73 29.95 6.09
C LYS A 186 22.50 29.32 7.47
N PRO A 187 23.44 28.55 8.04
CA PRO A 187 24.78 28.19 7.55
C PRO A 187 24.77 27.14 6.41
N GLU A 188 25.89 27.06 5.67
CA GLU A 188 26.07 26.15 4.55
C GLU A 188 26.27 24.71 5.05
N ASP A 189 25.19 23.97 5.14
CA ASP A 189 25.22 22.53 5.37
C ASP A 189 25.19 21.81 4.02
N VAL A 190 25.87 20.66 3.91
CA VAL A 190 25.86 19.81 2.70
C VAL A 190 25.61 18.35 3.06
N ILE A 191 24.90 17.62 2.20
CA ILE A 191 24.62 16.19 2.40
C ILE A 191 25.40 15.31 1.42
N PHE A 192 25.87 14.17 1.92
CA PHE A 192 26.58 13.15 1.15
C PHE A 192 25.63 12.26 0.35
N ILE A 193 24.54 11.80 0.98
CA ILE A 193 23.55 10.91 0.35
C ILE A 193 22.13 11.42 0.63
N LYS A 194 21.26 11.35 -0.38
CA LYS A 194 19.81 11.55 -0.21
C LYS A 194 19.18 10.32 0.42
N LYS A 195 18.52 10.48 1.57
CA LYS A 195 17.85 9.37 2.28
C LYS A 195 16.66 8.82 1.48
N TYR A 196 15.99 9.67 0.72
CA TYR A 196 14.90 9.26 -0.16
C TYR A 196 15.46 8.70 -1.47
N ASP A 197 15.87 7.44 -1.42
CA ASP A 197 16.20 6.69 -2.62
C ASP A 197 14.96 6.67 -3.53
N ARG A 198 15.17 6.90 -4.82
CA ARG A 198 14.13 6.87 -5.87
C ARG A 198 13.40 5.53 -5.88
N SER A 199 14.10 4.46 -5.45
CA SER A 199 13.54 3.14 -5.22
C SER A 199 12.44 3.12 -4.14
N VAL A 200 12.62 3.80 -3.02
CA VAL A 200 11.63 3.84 -1.93
C VAL A 200 10.38 4.59 -2.38
N VAL A 201 10.55 5.72 -3.09
CA VAL A 201 9.43 6.47 -3.66
C VAL A 201 8.68 5.61 -4.70
N PHE A 202 9.41 4.89 -5.54
CA PHE A 202 8.81 3.96 -6.50
C PHE A 202 7.97 2.88 -5.79
N HIS A 203 8.52 2.21 -4.78
CA HIS A 203 7.78 1.20 -4.03
C HIS A 203 6.55 1.79 -3.33
N CYS A 204 6.67 2.94 -2.68
CA CYS A 204 5.56 3.63 -2.03
C CYS A 204 4.41 3.97 -2.99
N LEU A 205 4.68 4.30 -4.25
CA LEU A 205 3.63 4.60 -5.24
C LEU A 205 3.14 3.36 -6.00
N PHE A 206 4.02 2.39 -6.21
CA PHE A 206 3.74 1.18 -6.95
C PHE A 206 2.71 0.29 -6.24
N TRP A 207 2.86 0.06 -4.93
CA TRP A 207 1.96 -0.81 -4.17
C TRP A 207 0.51 -0.30 -4.13
N PRO A 208 0.23 0.98 -3.79
CA PRO A 208 -1.12 1.52 -3.88
C PRO A 208 -1.69 1.46 -5.30
N SER A 209 -0.88 1.75 -6.32
CA SER A 209 -1.31 1.69 -7.73
C SER A 209 -1.74 0.28 -8.13
N LEU A 210 -0.99 -0.74 -7.72
CA LEU A 210 -1.34 -2.14 -7.95
C LEU A 210 -2.64 -2.54 -7.24
N MET A 211 -2.85 -2.07 -6.00
CA MET A 211 -4.09 -2.30 -5.25
C MET A 211 -5.30 -1.61 -5.91
N LEU A 212 -5.10 -0.39 -6.44
CA LEU A 212 -6.14 0.35 -7.15
C LEU A 212 -6.53 -0.37 -8.45
N LEU A 213 -5.53 -0.76 -9.23
CA LEU A 213 -5.74 -1.51 -10.48
C LEU A 213 -6.41 -2.87 -10.20
N GLY A 214 -5.95 -3.59 -9.17
CA GLY A 214 -6.57 -4.83 -8.73
C GLY A 214 -8.04 -4.65 -8.36
N GLY A 215 -8.37 -3.64 -7.54
CA GLY A 215 -9.75 -3.31 -7.19
C GLY A 215 -10.61 -2.98 -8.42
N ALA A 216 -10.07 -2.19 -9.37
CA ALA A 216 -10.74 -1.83 -10.62
C ALA A 216 -11.01 -3.04 -11.52
N LEU A 217 -10.04 -3.93 -11.65
CA LEU A 217 -10.21 -5.17 -12.40
C LEU A 217 -11.28 -6.07 -11.76
N ILE A 218 -11.32 -6.19 -10.43
CA ILE A 218 -12.37 -6.97 -9.75
C ILE A 218 -13.75 -6.41 -10.07
N VAL A 219 -13.97 -5.09 -9.87
CA VAL A 219 -15.27 -4.46 -10.17
C VAL A 219 -15.61 -4.57 -11.66
N GLY A 220 -14.64 -4.34 -12.54
CA GLY A 220 -14.80 -4.45 -13.98
C GLY A 220 -15.18 -5.85 -14.43
N MET A 221 -14.54 -6.89 -13.90
CA MET A 221 -14.84 -8.29 -14.23
C MET A 221 -16.23 -8.71 -13.73
N VAL A 222 -16.65 -8.26 -12.54
CA VAL A 222 -18.01 -8.53 -12.05
C VAL A 222 -19.04 -7.84 -12.95
N LYS A 223 -18.84 -6.57 -13.30
CA LYS A 223 -19.74 -5.82 -14.18
C LYS A 223 -19.81 -6.42 -15.58
N LEU A 224 -18.68 -6.85 -16.13
CA LEU A 224 -18.61 -7.52 -17.42
C LEU A 224 -19.40 -8.84 -17.37
N THR A 225 -19.19 -9.66 -16.34
CA THR A 225 -19.92 -10.92 -16.16
C THR A 225 -21.43 -10.71 -16.01
N GLN A 226 -21.85 -9.69 -15.27
CA GLN A 226 -23.26 -9.29 -15.15
C GLN A 226 -23.85 -8.83 -16.49
N HIS A 227 -23.10 -8.04 -17.26
CA HIS A 227 -23.52 -7.56 -18.57
C HIS A 227 -23.68 -8.71 -19.58
N LEU A 228 -22.69 -9.62 -19.64
CA LEU A 228 -22.81 -10.83 -20.47
C LEU A 228 -23.98 -11.73 -20.03
N SER A 229 -24.25 -11.85 -18.73
CA SER A 229 -25.40 -12.59 -18.22
C SER A 229 -26.73 -11.98 -18.66
N LEU A 230 -26.83 -10.66 -18.69
CA LEU A 230 -28.02 -9.94 -19.16
C LEU A 230 -28.21 -10.13 -20.67
N LEU A 231 -27.16 -9.92 -21.46
CA LEU A 231 -27.21 -10.14 -22.90
C LEU A 231 -27.58 -11.58 -23.23
N CYS A 232 -26.97 -12.56 -22.55
CA CYS A 232 -27.29 -13.96 -22.73
C CYS A 232 -28.77 -14.25 -22.43
N LYS A 233 -29.35 -13.67 -21.38
CA LYS A 233 -30.79 -13.79 -21.09
C LYS A 233 -31.65 -13.24 -22.23
N VAL A 234 -31.33 -12.05 -22.75
CA VAL A 234 -32.09 -11.37 -23.83
C VAL A 234 -32.01 -12.15 -25.15
N TYR A 235 -30.81 -12.58 -25.56
CA TYR A 235 -30.65 -13.37 -26.78
C TYR A 235 -31.27 -14.78 -26.66
N CYS A 236 -31.17 -15.41 -25.49
CA CYS A 236 -31.83 -16.70 -25.25
C CYS A 236 -33.36 -16.57 -25.21
N SER A 237 -33.94 -15.49 -24.68
CA SER A 237 -35.38 -15.26 -24.69
C SER A 237 -35.90 -14.93 -26.08
N ALA A 238 -35.21 -14.08 -26.84
CA ALA A 238 -35.57 -13.76 -28.23
C ALA A 238 -35.55 -14.99 -29.15
N SER A 239 -34.56 -15.89 -28.98
CA SER A 239 -34.52 -17.17 -29.71
C SER A 239 -35.69 -18.12 -29.37
N LYS A 240 -36.35 -17.92 -28.23
CA LYS A 240 -37.52 -18.68 -27.78
C LYS A 240 -38.81 -18.13 -28.36
N GLU A 241 -38.91 -16.82 -28.57
CA GLU A 241 -40.07 -16.15 -29.18
C GLU A 241 -40.11 -16.32 -30.71
N GLU A 242 -38.96 -16.22 -31.38
CA GLU A 242 -38.83 -16.54 -32.82
C GLU A 242 -39.19 -18.00 -33.15
N LEU A 243 -38.99 -18.92 -32.20
CA LEU A 243 -39.38 -20.33 -32.34
C LEU A 243 -40.84 -20.60 -31.93
N GLY A 244 -41.52 -19.61 -31.33
CA GLY A 244 -42.93 -19.66 -30.94
C GLY A 244 -43.87 -19.10 -32.00
N SER A 245 -43.40 -18.20 -32.87
CA SER A 245 -44.19 -17.60 -33.95
C SER A 245 -44.26 -18.45 -35.22
N VAL A 246 -43.38 -19.45 -35.39
CA VAL A 246 -43.42 -20.43 -36.49
C VAL A 246 -43.72 -21.82 -35.94
N ALA A 247 -44.93 -22.01 -35.41
CA ALA A 247 -45.44 -23.32 -35.04
C ALA A 247 -46.77 -23.58 -35.74
N SER A 248 -46.69 -24.05 -36.99
CA SER A 248 -47.79 -24.75 -37.67
C SER A 248 -47.20 -25.78 -38.63
N ARG A 249 -46.73 -26.92 -38.07
CA ARG A 249 -46.88 -28.30 -38.59
C ARG A 249 -45.90 -29.27 -37.91
N PRO A 250 -46.24 -30.56 -37.79
CA PRO A 250 -45.63 -31.46 -36.82
C PRO A 250 -44.40 -32.15 -37.40
N ASP A 251 -43.21 -31.62 -37.09
CA ASP A 251 -41.99 -32.44 -37.07
C ASP A 251 -40.91 -31.76 -36.19
N SER A 252 -41.02 -31.87 -34.87
CA SER A 252 -40.19 -31.08 -33.94
C SER A 252 -39.90 -31.73 -32.59
N GLN A 253 -39.73 -33.05 -32.55
CA GLN A 253 -39.11 -33.71 -31.39
C GLN A 253 -37.61 -33.95 -31.57
N GLN A 254 -37.09 -34.08 -32.79
CA GLN A 254 -35.66 -34.40 -33.01
C GLN A 254 -34.74 -33.17 -33.11
N SER A 255 -35.29 -32.00 -33.49
CA SER A 255 -34.57 -30.72 -33.58
C SER A 255 -34.35 -30.08 -32.21
N LYS A 256 -35.32 -30.22 -31.31
CA LYS A 256 -35.32 -29.59 -29.98
C LYS A 256 -34.28 -30.23 -29.05
N THR A 257 -34.19 -31.55 -29.03
CA THR A 257 -33.21 -32.32 -28.25
C THR A 257 -31.77 -32.04 -28.69
N LYS A 258 -31.52 -31.94 -30.01
CA LYS A 258 -30.18 -31.65 -30.55
C LYS A 258 -29.68 -30.23 -30.23
N LYS A 259 -30.58 -29.26 -30.04
CA LYS A 259 -30.27 -27.86 -29.70
C LYS A 259 -30.07 -27.68 -28.19
N GLU A 260 -30.87 -28.37 -27.38
CA GLU A 260 -30.69 -28.43 -25.91
C GLU A 260 -29.39 -29.13 -25.53
N ASP A 261 -29.01 -30.20 -26.22
CA ASP A 261 -27.71 -30.88 -26.06
C ASP A 261 -26.52 -29.97 -26.39
N LYS A 262 -26.65 -29.10 -27.39
CA LYS A 262 -25.58 -28.13 -27.74
C LYS A 262 -25.40 -27.09 -26.63
N CYS A 263 -26.49 -26.58 -26.05
CA CYS A 263 -26.43 -25.59 -24.98
C CYS A 263 -25.91 -26.20 -23.66
N LEU A 264 -26.33 -27.44 -23.33
CA LEU A 264 -25.82 -28.18 -22.18
C LEU A 264 -24.34 -28.55 -22.34
N ARG A 265 -23.91 -28.91 -23.54
CA ARG A 265 -22.49 -29.21 -23.86
C ARG A 265 -21.60 -27.97 -23.71
N TRP A 266 -22.05 -26.79 -24.11
CA TRP A 266 -21.32 -25.54 -23.86
C TRP A 266 -21.22 -25.21 -22.36
N ARG A 267 -22.27 -25.49 -21.59
CA ARG A 267 -22.32 -25.24 -20.14
C ARG A 267 -21.44 -26.17 -19.30
N LEU A 268 -21.33 -27.45 -19.71
CA LEU A 268 -20.41 -28.42 -19.10
C LEU A 268 -18.95 -28.10 -19.44
N ASN A 269 -18.67 -27.64 -20.67
CA ASN A 269 -17.31 -27.29 -21.08
C ASN A 269 -16.79 -26.06 -20.32
N SER A 270 -17.64 -25.07 -20.06
CA SER A 270 -17.25 -23.88 -19.28
C SER A 270 -17.02 -24.17 -17.78
N GLN A 271 -17.69 -25.18 -17.22
CA GLN A 271 -17.47 -25.62 -15.83
C GLN A 271 -16.22 -26.51 -15.68
N SER A 272 -15.82 -27.23 -16.73
CA SER A 272 -14.57 -28.00 -16.69
C SER A 272 -13.32 -27.11 -16.72
N MET A 273 -13.38 -25.97 -17.42
CA MET A 273 -12.27 -25.01 -17.49
C MET A 273 -12.08 -24.20 -16.19
N SER A 274 -13.07 -24.15 -15.30
CA SER A 274 -12.95 -23.51 -13.97
C SER A 274 -12.43 -24.44 -12.87
N ASN A 275 -12.32 -25.75 -13.15
CA ASN A 275 -11.90 -26.77 -12.19
C ASN A 275 -10.64 -27.54 -12.65
N ALA A 276 -9.78 -26.90 -13.45
CA ALA A 276 -8.44 -27.46 -13.69
C ALA A 276 -7.58 -27.23 -12.44
N PRO A 277 -7.00 -28.28 -11.82
CA PRO A 277 -6.07 -28.09 -10.73
C PRO A 277 -4.80 -27.41 -11.25
N PHE A 278 -4.34 -26.38 -10.54
CA PHE A 278 -2.98 -25.86 -10.68
C PHE A 278 -2.02 -27.00 -10.36
N ASN A 279 -1.21 -27.37 -11.33
CA ASN A 279 0.01 -28.14 -11.12
C ASN A 279 1.19 -27.17 -11.23
#